data_AF-A0A352CAW5-F1
#
_entry.id   AF-A0A352CAW5-F1
#
_cell.length_a   1.000
_cell.length_b   1.000
_cell.length_c   1.000
_cell.angle_alpha   90.00
_cell.angle_beta   90.00
_cell.angle_gamma   90.00
#
_symmetry.space_group_name_H-M   'P 1'
#
loop_
_entity.id
_entity.type
_entity.pdbx_description
1 polymer ?
#
loop_
_entity_poly.entity_id
_entity_poly.type
_entity_poly.pdbx_seq_one_letter_code
_entity_poly.pdbx_strand_id
1 'polypeptide(L)'
;MAGRFEELSEAFTRFDELAAAHAERIKALAFTLRDAFEEFLEGPGECVYLVPGVGAWEIRDYGGLALNPSPEAGPRLEPVSVGLAVRVSAAQDWVGLPMNIAIDEESFLITLEDGSDIEIDIEMSPEEVADFCDDVFERLRNWFDDQVEGFDEGDYADNELGVELQRASS
;
A
#
# COMPACT_ATOMS: atom_id res chain seq x y z
N MET A 1 46.39 4.32 3.52
CA MET A 1 45.43 5.31 3.01
C MET A 1 44.60 4.57 1.99
N ALA A 2 43.32 4.37 2.27
CA ALA A 2 42.39 3.93 1.23
C ALA A 2 42.40 5.02 0.13
N GLY A 3 42.38 4.61 -1.12
CA GLY A 3 42.18 5.52 -2.23
C GLY A 3 40.73 5.98 -2.28
N ARG A 4 40.49 7.11 -2.95
CA ARG A 4 39.13 7.69 -3.12
C ARG A 4 38.12 6.70 -3.74
N PHE A 5 38.60 5.73 -4.52
CA PHE A 5 37.74 4.69 -5.09
C PHE A 5 37.31 3.68 -4.04
N GLU A 6 38.21 3.22 -3.16
CA GLU A 6 37.83 2.31 -2.08
C GLU A 6 36.83 2.97 -1.12
N GLU A 7 37.02 4.25 -0.78
CA GLU A 7 36.06 5.00 0.05
C GLU A 7 34.66 5.06 -0.59
N LEU A 8 34.57 5.32 -1.91
CA LEU A 8 33.30 5.30 -2.63
C LEU A 8 32.68 3.89 -2.70
N SER A 9 33.50 2.87 -2.90
CA SER A 9 33.04 1.47 -2.95
C SER A 9 32.47 1.03 -1.61
N GLU A 10 33.13 1.35 -0.50
CA GLU A 10 32.65 1.04 0.86
C GLU A 10 31.35 1.78 1.16
N ALA A 11 31.24 3.06 0.78
CA ALA A 11 30.01 3.82 0.94
C ALA A 11 28.85 3.23 0.13
N PHE A 12 29.10 2.81 -1.12
CA PHE A 12 28.09 2.17 -1.95
C PHE A 12 27.64 0.82 -1.40
N THR A 13 28.56 -0.04 -0.97
CA THR A 13 28.21 -1.33 -0.35
C THR A 13 27.30 -1.14 0.86
N ARG A 14 27.63 -0.19 1.74
CA ARG A 14 26.77 0.12 2.90
C ARG A 14 25.39 0.62 2.47
N PHE A 15 25.33 1.48 1.46
CA PHE A 15 24.05 1.96 0.93
C PHE A 15 23.18 0.83 0.37
N ASP A 16 23.77 -0.07 -0.41
CA ASP A 16 23.09 -1.23 -1.02
C ASP A 16 22.52 -2.18 0.05
N GLU A 17 23.31 -2.49 1.09
CA GLU A 17 22.87 -3.31 2.23
C GLU A 17 21.68 -2.68 2.97
N LEU A 18 21.73 -1.36 3.20
CA LEU A 18 20.64 -0.64 3.87
C LEU A 18 19.38 -0.57 3.00
N ALA A 19 19.52 -0.32 1.71
CA ALA A 19 18.39 -0.29 0.78
C ALA A 19 17.70 -1.66 0.67
N ALA A 20 18.47 -2.74 0.64
CA ALA A 20 17.92 -4.10 0.65
C ALA A 20 17.15 -4.40 1.94
N ALA A 21 17.73 -4.05 3.10
CA ALA A 21 17.05 -4.23 4.40
C ALA A 21 15.78 -3.38 4.51
N HIS A 22 15.81 -2.15 3.99
CA HIS A 22 14.65 -1.26 3.92
C HIS A 22 13.52 -1.87 3.07
N ALA A 23 13.83 -2.34 1.86
CA ALA A 23 12.86 -2.95 0.96
C ALA A 23 12.20 -4.21 1.57
N GLU A 24 12.98 -5.08 2.23
CA GLU A 24 12.42 -6.28 2.87
C GLU A 24 11.52 -5.94 4.06
N ARG A 25 11.82 -4.89 4.83
CA ARG A 25 10.94 -4.43 5.93
C ARG A 25 9.60 -3.91 5.42
N ILE A 26 9.61 -3.03 4.42
CA ILE A 26 8.37 -2.52 3.82
C ILE A 26 7.56 -3.67 3.22
N LYS A 27 8.22 -4.61 2.55
CA LYS A 27 7.56 -5.80 2.01
C LYS A 27 6.92 -6.63 3.10
N ALA A 28 7.60 -6.85 4.23
CA ALA A 28 7.00 -7.56 5.36
C ALA A 28 5.74 -6.85 5.85
N LEU A 29 5.77 -5.54 6.05
CA LEU A 29 4.60 -4.75 6.42
C LEU A 29 3.46 -4.91 5.41
N ALA A 30 3.72 -4.68 4.11
CA ALA A 30 2.69 -4.73 3.08
C ALA A 30 1.98 -6.10 3.03
N PHE A 31 2.73 -7.20 3.19
CA PHE A 31 2.15 -8.54 3.29
C PHE A 31 1.33 -8.72 4.57
N THR A 32 1.83 -8.25 5.72
CA THR A 32 1.10 -8.28 7.00
C THR A 32 -0.23 -7.54 6.89
N LEU A 33 -0.24 -6.32 6.33
CA LEU A 33 -1.45 -5.51 6.19
C LEU A 33 -2.45 -6.16 5.24
N ARG A 34 -2.00 -6.69 4.09
CA ARG A 34 -2.86 -7.45 3.19
C ARG A 34 -3.50 -8.65 3.89
N ASP A 35 -2.70 -9.45 4.58
CA ASP A 35 -3.17 -10.69 5.22
C ASP A 35 -4.13 -10.38 6.39
N ALA A 36 -3.81 -9.37 7.20
CA ALA A 36 -4.67 -8.92 8.28
C ALA A 36 -5.99 -8.37 7.75
N PHE A 37 -5.97 -7.59 6.66
CA PHE A 37 -7.18 -7.04 6.08
C PHE A 37 -8.04 -8.09 5.38
N GLU A 38 -7.42 -9.09 4.74
CA GLU A 38 -8.13 -10.27 4.20
C GLU A 38 -8.87 -11.03 5.31
N GLU A 39 -8.19 -11.26 6.45
CA GLU A 39 -8.82 -11.91 7.62
C GLU A 39 -9.93 -11.04 8.21
N PHE A 40 -9.70 -9.73 8.34
CA PHE A 40 -10.65 -8.77 8.89
C PHE A 40 -11.97 -8.70 8.10
N LEU A 41 -11.91 -8.74 6.76
CA LEU A 41 -13.10 -8.62 5.91
C LEU A 41 -13.98 -9.88 5.87
N GLU A 42 -13.44 -11.04 6.21
CA GLU A 42 -14.14 -12.35 6.19
C GLU A 42 -14.91 -12.61 4.87
N GLY A 43 -14.35 -12.17 3.74
CA GLY A 43 -14.99 -12.22 2.43
C GLY A 43 -15.11 -13.64 1.85
N PRO A 44 -15.95 -13.86 0.81
CA PRO A 44 -16.07 -15.16 0.15
C PRO A 44 -14.83 -15.50 -0.70
N GLY A 45 -13.83 -16.15 -0.09
CA GLY A 45 -12.51 -16.37 -0.72
C GLY A 45 -11.76 -15.07 -0.92
N GLU A 46 -10.61 -15.13 -1.61
CA GLU A 46 -9.65 -14.02 -1.76
C GLU A 46 -10.33 -12.69 -2.13
N CYS A 47 -10.10 -11.67 -1.32
CA CYS A 47 -10.69 -10.35 -1.45
C CYS A 47 -9.71 -9.18 -1.27
N VAL A 48 -8.44 -9.42 -0.96
CA VAL A 48 -7.41 -8.39 -0.81
C VAL A 48 -6.13 -8.81 -1.55
N TYR A 49 -5.69 -7.98 -2.49
CA TYR A 49 -4.49 -8.18 -3.29
C TYR A 49 -3.48 -7.06 -3.11
N LEU A 50 -2.20 -7.38 -3.23
CA LEU A 50 -1.16 -6.36 -3.39
C LEU A 50 -1.09 -5.97 -4.86
N VAL A 51 -1.22 -4.67 -5.13
CA VAL A 51 -1.15 -4.08 -6.47
C VAL A 51 -0.15 -2.93 -6.50
N PRO A 52 0.40 -2.56 -7.67
CA PRO A 52 1.23 -1.37 -7.80
C PRO A 52 0.51 -0.12 -7.26
N GLY A 53 1.19 0.67 -6.42
CA GLY A 53 0.63 1.92 -5.89
C GLY A 53 0.67 3.10 -6.87
N VAL A 54 1.26 2.90 -8.05
CA VAL A 54 1.37 3.92 -9.11
C VAL A 54 1.08 3.28 -10.46
N GLY A 55 0.28 3.99 -11.26
CA GLY A 55 -0.10 3.56 -12.60
C GLY A 55 -1.22 2.52 -12.60
N ALA A 56 -1.63 2.12 -13.80
CA ALA A 56 -2.71 1.13 -13.95
C ALA A 56 -2.28 -0.26 -13.48
N TRP A 57 -3.20 -0.97 -12.84
CA TRP A 57 -3.03 -2.35 -12.38
C TRP A 57 -4.10 -3.25 -13.00
N GLU A 58 -3.91 -4.57 -12.88
CA GLU A 58 -4.89 -5.58 -13.29
C GLU A 58 -5.41 -6.31 -12.06
N ILE A 59 -6.64 -6.84 -12.10
CA ILE A 59 -7.22 -7.65 -11.02
C ILE A 59 -6.46 -8.97 -10.87
N ARG A 60 -5.38 -8.95 -10.10
CA ARG A 60 -4.56 -10.08 -9.68
C ARG A 60 -3.67 -9.69 -8.51
N ASP A 61 -3.24 -10.65 -7.72
CA ASP A 61 -2.20 -10.42 -6.72
C ASP A 61 -0.82 -10.31 -7.38
N TYR A 62 -0.18 -9.14 -7.27
CA TYR A 62 1.21 -8.93 -7.71
C TYR A 62 2.21 -9.39 -6.64
N GLY A 63 1.77 -9.59 -5.40
CA GLY A 63 2.62 -9.92 -4.26
C GLY A 63 3.80 -8.95 -4.17
N GLY A 64 5.03 -9.50 -4.08
CA GLY A 64 6.25 -8.70 -3.98
C GLY A 64 6.54 -7.80 -5.18
N LEU A 65 5.96 -8.08 -6.36
CA LEU A 65 6.14 -7.24 -7.55
C LEU A 65 5.39 -5.90 -7.45
N ALA A 66 4.40 -5.81 -6.55
CA ALA A 66 3.66 -4.58 -6.29
C ALA A 66 4.57 -3.45 -5.76
N LEU A 67 5.60 -3.82 -4.99
CA LEU A 67 6.52 -2.89 -4.33
C LEU A 67 7.69 -2.44 -5.22
N ASN A 68 7.90 -3.09 -6.35
CA ASN A 68 8.94 -2.73 -7.29
C ASN A 68 8.52 -3.06 -8.73
N PRO A 69 7.81 -2.15 -9.40
CA PRO A 69 7.38 -2.37 -10.78
C PRO A 69 8.54 -2.37 -11.78
N SER A 70 9.75 -1.92 -11.38
CA SER A 70 10.94 -1.92 -12.24
C SER A 70 12.14 -2.56 -11.54
N PRO A 71 12.39 -3.87 -11.76
CA PRO A 71 13.56 -4.56 -11.22
C PRO A 71 14.92 -3.95 -11.61
N GLU A 72 14.94 -3.11 -12.65
CA GLU A 72 16.13 -2.37 -13.10
C GLU A 72 16.40 -1.10 -12.29
N ALA A 73 15.41 -0.64 -11.51
CA ALA A 73 15.60 0.43 -10.55
C ALA A 73 16.57 -0.07 -9.48
N GLY A 74 17.75 0.55 -9.40
CA GLY A 74 18.75 0.22 -8.40
C GLY A 74 18.28 0.42 -6.96
N PRO A 75 19.12 0.09 -5.96
CA PRO A 75 18.83 0.26 -4.54
C PRO A 75 18.35 1.68 -4.21
N ARG A 76 17.30 1.77 -3.40
CA ARG A 76 16.66 3.03 -2.99
C ARG A 76 16.39 3.05 -1.49
N LEU A 77 16.61 4.21 -0.89
CA LEU A 77 16.19 4.57 0.46
C LEU A 77 15.15 5.68 0.32
N GLU A 78 14.03 5.36 -0.30
CA GLU A 78 12.91 6.27 -0.55
C GLU A 78 11.60 5.57 -0.16
N PRO A 79 10.52 6.33 0.12
CA PRO A 79 9.21 5.75 0.34
C PRO A 79 8.78 4.85 -0.82
N VAL A 80 8.13 3.74 -0.52
CA VAL A 80 7.67 2.77 -1.52
C VAL A 80 6.17 2.91 -1.70
N SER A 81 5.75 3.15 -2.94
CA SER A 81 4.33 3.14 -3.31
C SER A 81 3.86 1.72 -3.60
N VAL A 82 2.79 1.31 -2.93
CA VAL A 82 2.11 0.02 -3.09
C VAL A 82 0.61 0.25 -2.89
N GLY A 83 -0.26 -0.66 -3.31
CA GLY A 83 -1.69 -0.54 -3.04
C GLY A 83 -2.31 -1.84 -2.55
N LEU A 84 -3.43 -1.71 -1.85
CA LEU A 84 -4.35 -2.80 -1.55
C LEU A 84 -5.51 -2.75 -2.53
N ALA A 85 -5.68 -3.77 -3.37
CA ALA A 85 -6.91 -3.94 -4.15
C ALA A 85 -7.89 -4.78 -3.35
N VAL A 86 -9.08 -4.24 -3.08
CA VAL A 86 -10.09 -4.83 -2.20
C VAL A 86 -11.33 -5.17 -3.01
N ARG A 87 -11.80 -6.41 -2.92
CA ARG A 87 -13.01 -6.88 -3.60
C ARG A 87 -14.24 -6.43 -2.80
N VAL A 88 -15.05 -5.59 -3.41
CA VAL A 88 -16.19 -4.92 -2.76
C VAL A 88 -17.56 -5.47 -3.17
N SER A 89 -17.59 -6.43 -4.12
CA SER A 89 -18.86 -7.01 -4.58
C SER A 89 -18.77 -8.51 -4.88
N ALA A 90 -19.93 -9.18 -4.86
CA ALA A 90 -20.07 -10.56 -5.30
C ALA A 90 -19.83 -10.76 -6.81
N ALA A 91 -19.92 -9.69 -7.59
CA ALA A 91 -19.58 -9.68 -9.01
C ALA A 91 -18.07 -9.52 -9.26
N GLN A 92 -17.26 -9.55 -8.19
CA GLN A 92 -15.81 -9.36 -8.24
C GLN A 92 -15.43 -7.95 -8.75
N ASP A 93 -16.12 -6.92 -8.26
CA ASP A 93 -15.64 -5.54 -8.41
C ASP A 93 -14.55 -5.26 -7.37
N TRP A 94 -13.51 -4.51 -7.76
CA TRP A 94 -12.33 -4.23 -6.94
C TRP A 94 -12.06 -2.74 -6.84
N VAL A 95 -11.62 -2.31 -5.66
CA VAL A 95 -11.21 -0.94 -5.37
C VAL A 95 -9.74 -0.94 -5.02
N GLY A 96 -8.92 -0.17 -5.74
CA GLY A 96 -7.52 0.03 -5.42
C GLY A 96 -7.33 1.15 -4.39
N LEU A 97 -6.60 0.86 -3.32
CA LEU A 97 -6.18 1.81 -2.29
C LEU A 97 -4.66 2.01 -2.37
N PRO A 98 -4.18 3.02 -3.09
CA PRO A 98 -2.76 3.33 -3.13
C PRO A 98 -2.29 3.91 -1.80
N MET A 99 -1.09 3.51 -1.38
CA MET A 99 -0.42 3.96 -0.17
C MET A 99 1.09 4.14 -0.42
N ASN A 100 1.69 5.08 0.30
CA ASN A 100 3.13 5.28 0.33
C ASN A 100 3.66 4.90 1.70
N ILE A 101 4.59 3.96 1.74
CA ILE A 101 5.18 3.48 2.99
C ILE A 101 6.59 4.03 3.10
N ALA A 102 6.85 4.76 4.18
CA ALA A 102 8.17 5.16 4.62
C ALA A 102 8.54 4.46 5.93
N ILE A 103 9.83 4.33 6.20
CA ILE A 103 10.35 3.87 7.50
C ILE A 103 10.98 5.09 8.18
N ASP A 104 10.51 5.41 9.38
CA ASP A 104 11.20 6.28 10.34
C ASP A 104 12.00 5.44 11.34
N GLU A 105 12.70 6.05 12.30
CA GLU A 105 13.62 5.36 13.22
C GLU A 105 13.00 4.15 13.92
N GLU A 106 11.74 4.25 14.35
CA GLU A 106 11.04 3.21 15.14
C GLU A 106 9.67 2.81 14.57
N SER A 107 9.21 3.43 13.47
CA SER A 107 7.86 3.20 12.93
C SER A 107 7.82 3.17 11.40
N PHE A 108 6.74 2.60 10.87
CA PHE A 108 6.30 2.75 9.51
C PHE A 108 5.30 3.90 9.42
N LEU A 109 5.54 4.82 8.49
CA LEU A 109 4.61 5.87 8.13
C LEU A 109 3.92 5.49 6.82
N ILE A 110 2.60 5.29 6.87
CA ILE A 110 1.77 4.92 5.74
C ILE A 110 0.92 6.14 5.35
N THR A 111 1.26 6.78 4.25
CA THR A 111 0.50 7.91 3.70
C THR A 111 -0.49 7.42 2.66
N LEU A 112 -1.77 7.67 2.87
CA LEU A 112 -2.86 7.38 1.92
C LEU A 112 -3.01 8.52 0.89
N GLU A 113 -3.78 8.31 -0.17
CA GLU A 113 -3.91 9.31 -1.24
C GLU A 113 -4.63 10.60 -0.79
N ASP A 114 -5.53 10.50 0.18
CA ASP A 114 -6.19 11.66 0.80
C ASP A 114 -5.23 12.53 1.65
N GLY A 115 -3.96 12.11 1.75
CA GLY A 115 -2.92 12.77 2.54
C GLY A 115 -2.96 12.45 4.03
N SER A 116 -3.84 11.54 4.46
CA SER A 116 -3.82 11.05 5.84
C SER A 116 -2.66 10.07 6.06
N ASP A 117 -2.11 10.12 7.27
CA ASP A 117 -0.98 9.31 7.70
C ASP A 117 -1.45 8.33 8.78
N ILE A 118 -1.01 7.08 8.66
CA ILE A 118 -1.15 6.04 9.68
C ILE A 118 0.26 5.61 10.10
N GLU A 119 0.52 5.60 11.40
CA GLU A 119 1.80 5.19 11.97
C GLU A 119 1.65 3.82 12.63
N ILE A 120 2.56 2.89 12.34
CA ILE A 120 2.62 1.55 12.94
C ILE A 120 4.04 1.31 13.41
N ASP A 121 4.25 0.92 14.67
CA ASP A 121 5.59 0.56 15.17
C ASP A 121 6.24 -0.54 14.32
N ILE A 122 7.58 -0.55 14.21
CA ILE A 122 8.32 -1.58 13.47
C ILE A 122 8.02 -3.01 13.98
N GLU A 123 7.65 -3.17 15.25
CA GLU A 123 7.22 -4.43 15.83
C GLU A 123 5.84 -4.89 15.32
N MET A 124 5.04 -3.99 14.73
CA MET A 124 3.70 -4.22 14.18
C MET A 124 2.80 -4.92 15.19
N SER A 125 2.48 -4.24 16.29
CA SER A 125 1.64 -4.86 17.32
C SER A 125 0.28 -5.27 16.74
N PRO A 126 -0.34 -6.37 17.21
CA PRO A 126 -1.63 -6.80 16.69
C PRO A 126 -2.75 -5.76 16.84
N GLU A 127 -2.63 -4.87 17.83
CA GLU A 127 -3.56 -3.77 18.07
C GLU A 127 -3.45 -2.70 16.98
N GLU A 128 -2.24 -2.22 16.67
CA GLU A 128 -2.03 -1.22 15.61
C GLU A 128 -2.42 -1.74 14.21
N VAL A 129 -2.16 -3.03 13.95
CA VAL A 129 -2.58 -3.66 12.68
C VAL A 129 -4.10 -3.79 12.61
N ALA A 130 -4.78 -4.05 13.73
CA ALA A 130 -6.24 -4.07 13.78
C ALA A 130 -6.82 -2.65 13.59
N ASP A 131 -6.25 -1.65 14.26
CA ASP A 131 -6.63 -0.25 14.11
C ASP A 131 -6.48 0.21 12.65
N PHE A 132 -5.39 -0.15 11.96
CA PHE A 132 -5.23 0.07 10.52
C PHE A 132 -6.37 -0.55 9.70
N CYS A 133 -6.76 -1.79 10.01
CA CYS A 133 -7.85 -2.47 9.30
C CYS A 133 -9.19 -1.75 9.47
N ASP A 134 -9.53 -1.38 10.71
CA ASP A 134 -10.74 -0.61 11.02
C ASP A 134 -10.73 0.73 10.26
N ASP A 135 -9.61 1.45 10.32
CA ASP A 135 -9.40 2.74 9.67
C ASP A 135 -9.58 2.70 8.15
N VAL A 136 -9.04 1.68 7.49
CA VAL A 136 -9.16 1.48 6.04
C VAL A 136 -10.58 1.07 5.66
N PHE A 137 -11.21 0.20 6.45
CA PHE A 137 -12.58 -0.23 6.23
C PHE A 137 -13.57 0.93 6.33
N GLU A 138 -13.46 1.75 7.39
CA GLU A 138 -14.32 2.91 7.59
C GLU A 138 -14.16 3.91 6.44
N ARG A 139 -12.93 4.17 5.99
CA ARG A 139 -12.67 5.05 4.84
C ARG A 139 -13.34 4.54 3.55
N LEU A 140 -13.16 3.25 3.22
CA LEU A 140 -13.78 2.65 2.05
C LEU A 140 -15.31 2.76 2.11
N ARG A 141 -15.89 2.44 3.27
CA ARG A 141 -17.33 2.51 3.49
C ARG A 141 -17.84 3.94 3.34
N ASN A 142 -17.21 4.89 4.03
CA ASN A 142 -17.61 6.29 4.00
C ASN A 142 -17.54 6.85 2.58
N TRP A 143 -16.53 6.49 1.79
CA TRP A 143 -16.50 6.90 0.40
C TRP A 143 -17.65 6.36 -0.43
N PHE A 144 -18.05 5.09 -0.25
CA PHE A 144 -19.24 4.60 -0.94
C PHE A 144 -20.51 5.37 -0.53
N ASP A 145 -20.65 5.67 0.76
CA ASP A 145 -21.78 6.46 1.27
C ASP A 145 -21.76 7.88 0.67
N ASP A 146 -20.59 8.54 0.63
CA ASP A 146 -20.38 9.86 0.03
C ASP A 146 -20.68 9.88 -1.48
N GLN A 147 -20.34 8.82 -2.22
CA GLN A 147 -20.68 8.71 -3.65
C GLN A 147 -22.20 8.63 -3.87
N VAL A 148 -22.93 7.97 -2.96
CA VAL A 148 -24.39 7.89 -3.02
C VAL A 148 -25.02 9.23 -2.67
N GLU A 149 -24.55 9.88 -1.59
CA GLU A 149 -25.02 11.20 -1.18
C GLU A 149 -24.77 12.27 -2.25
N GLY A 150 -23.57 12.30 -2.84
CA GLY A 150 -23.24 13.23 -3.93
C GLY A 150 -24.11 13.05 -5.17
N PHE A 151 -24.55 11.82 -5.46
CA PHE A 151 -25.53 11.57 -6.52
C PHE A 151 -26.91 12.13 -6.16
N ASP A 152 -27.38 11.92 -4.93
CA ASP A 152 -28.68 12.39 -4.46
C ASP A 152 -28.77 13.93 -4.37
N GLU A 153 -27.65 14.58 -4.04
CA GLU A 153 -27.54 16.04 -3.94
C GLU A 153 -27.18 16.73 -5.26
N GLY A 154 -26.78 15.95 -6.28
CA GLY A 154 -26.38 16.44 -7.59
C GLY A 154 -25.00 17.09 -7.62
N ASP A 155 -24.15 16.81 -6.62
CA ASP A 155 -22.77 17.31 -6.47
C ASP A 155 -21.76 16.16 -6.53
N TYR A 156 -21.72 15.47 -7.66
CA TYR A 156 -20.87 14.30 -7.91
C TYR A 156 -19.54 14.65 -8.60
N ALA A 157 -19.12 15.92 -8.53
CA ALA A 157 -18.03 16.44 -9.35
C ALA A 157 -16.62 16.30 -8.74
N ASP A 158 -16.48 16.08 -7.42
CA ASP A 158 -15.20 16.32 -6.73
C ASP A 158 -14.92 15.44 -5.48
N ASN A 159 -15.36 14.17 -5.46
CA ASN A 159 -15.08 13.24 -4.35
C ASN A 159 -14.03 12.17 -4.73
N GLU A 160 -12.79 12.61 -4.97
CA GLU A 160 -11.65 11.71 -5.22
C GLU A 160 -11.06 11.19 -3.90
N LEU A 161 -11.37 9.94 -3.53
CA LEU A 161 -10.58 9.17 -2.57
C LEU A 161 -9.23 8.70 -3.16
N GLY A 162 -8.97 8.99 -4.43
CA GLY A 162 -7.85 8.41 -5.16
C GLY A 162 -8.02 6.95 -5.58
N VAL A 163 -9.21 6.41 -5.39
CA VAL A 163 -9.48 4.99 -5.56
C VAL A 163 -9.80 4.64 -7.02
N GLU A 164 -9.14 3.60 -7.54
CA GLU A 164 -9.46 3.05 -8.85
C GLU A 164 -10.48 1.91 -8.71
N LEU A 165 -11.70 2.10 -9.23
CA LEU A 165 -12.72 1.04 -9.28
C LEU A 165 -12.59 0.23 -10.58
N GLN A 166 -12.26 -1.05 -10.47
CA GLN A 166 -12.24 -1.99 -11.58
C GLN A 166 -13.42 -2.96 -11.50
N ARG A 167 -14.19 -3.05 -12.58
CA ARG A 167 -15.27 -4.03 -12.71
C ARG A 167 -14.75 -5.30 -13.35
N ALA A 168 -15.18 -6.45 -12.84
CA ALA A 168 -14.97 -7.70 -13.57
C ALA A 168 -15.67 -7.59 -14.94
N SER A 169 -14.93 -7.92 -16.00
CA SER A 169 -15.52 -8.01 -17.34
C SER A 169 -16.52 -9.18 -17.35
N SER A 170 -17.80 -8.90 -17.59
CA SER A 170 -18.85 -9.92 -17.74
C SER A 170 -18.61 -10.84 -18.93
#